data_AF-X1DWW0-F1
#
_entry.id   AF-X1DWW0-F1
#
_cell.length_a   1.000
_cell.length_b   1.000
_cell.length_c   1.000
_cell.angle_alpha   90.00
_cell.angle_beta   90.00
_cell.angle_gamma   90.00
#
_symmetry.space_group_name_H-M   'P 1'
#
loop_
_entity.id
_entity.type
_entity.pdbx_description
1 polymer ?
#
loop_
_entity_poly.entity_id
_entity_poly.type
_entity_poly.pdbx_seq_one_letter_code
_entity_poly.pdbx_strand_id
1 'polypeptide(L)'
;MKIKLNISLFIKFIFILLILFSLSVSVAFSNDLFMSTSEIKPGMRGIGKTVFHGTEIETFQVDIIDIIKGEGEIDNFILAHLSGERIEASGGISEGMSGSPIYIDGRLIGAISYAW
;
A
#
# COMPACT_ATOMS: atom_id res chain seq x y z
N MET A 1 41.35 -34.27 -22.15
CA MET A 1 41.62 -32.83 -22.01
C MET A 1 41.25 -32.40 -20.58
N LYS A 2 42.22 -32.21 -19.67
CA LYS A 2 41.92 -31.80 -18.29
C LYS A 2 41.80 -30.27 -18.24
N ILE A 3 40.58 -29.77 -18.08
CA ILE A 3 40.32 -28.35 -17.87
C ILE A 3 40.91 -27.99 -16.50
N LYS A 4 41.98 -27.18 -16.46
CA LYS A 4 42.48 -26.62 -15.21
C LYS A 4 41.55 -25.50 -14.80
N LEU A 5 40.73 -25.75 -13.78
CA LEU A 5 39.87 -24.72 -13.21
C LEU A 5 40.75 -23.63 -12.57
N ASN A 6 40.66 -22.41 -13.07
CA ASN A 6 41.39 -21.28 -12.50
C ASN A 6 40.70 -20.87 -11.20
N ILE A 7 41.29 -21.23 -10.07
CA ILE A 7 40.77 -20.95 -8.72
C ILE A 7 40.47 -19.46 -8.53
N SER A 8 41.30 -18.56 -9.09
CA SER A 8 41.04 -17.11 -9.03
C SER A 8 39.78 -16.72 -9.82
N LEU A 9 39.57 -17.33 -10.98
CA LEU A 9 38.37 -17.09 -11.80
C LEU A 9 37.11 -17.63 -11.11
N PHE A 10 37.21 -18.80 -10.48
CA PHE A 10 36.11 -19.41 -9.72
C PHE A 10 35.71 -18.58 -8.50
N ILE A 11 36.70 -18.07 -7.75
CA ILE A 11 36.45 -17.18 -6.60
C ILE A 11 35.75 -15.89 -7.05
N LYS A 12 36.18 -15.28 -8.16
CA LYS A 12 35.53 -14.08 -8.71
C LYS A 12 34.08 -14.35 -9.11
N PHE A 13 33.80 -15.52 -9.70
CA PHE A 13 32.45 -15.91 -10.09
C PHE A 13 31.53 -16.08 -8.88
N ILE A 14 32.01 -16.74 -7.82
CA ILE A 14 31.29 -16.86 -6.53
C ILE A 14 31.01 -15.47 -5.93
N PHE A 15 32.00 -14.58 -5.96
CA PHE A 15 31.84 -13.24 -5.41
C PHE A 15 30.78 -12.42 -6.17
N ILE A 16 30.74 -12.52 -7.49
CA ILE A 16 29.70 -11.90 -8.33
C ILE A 16 28.32 -12.49 -8.00
N LEU A 17 28.22 -13.81 -7.86
CA LEU A 17 26.96 -14.47 -7.51
C LEU A 17 26.45 -14.04 -6.13
N LEU A 18 27.35 -13.89 -5.15
CA LEU A 18 27.03 -13.39 -3.81
C LEU A 18 26.54 -11.95 -3.83
N ILE A 19 27.15 -11.08 -4.65
CA ILE A 19 26.69 -9.69 -4.83
C ILE A 19 25.31 -9.67 -5.49
N LEU A 20 25.09 -10.46 -6.56
CA LEU A 20 23.79 -10.53 -7.22
C LEU A 20 22.70 -11.06 -6.29
N PHE A 21 23.05 -12.04 -5.44
CA PHE A 21 22.15 -12.59 -4.42
C PHE A 21 21.83 -11.56 -3.34
N SER A 22 22.82 -10.80 -2.84
CA SER A 22 22.57 -9.78 -1.82
C SER A 22 21.71 -8.63 -2.33
N LEU A 23 21.89 -8.19 -3.58
CA LEU A 23 21.04 -7.16 -4.19
C LEU A 23 19.58 -7.62 -4.34
N SER A 24 19.36 -8.86 -4.75
CA SER A 24 17.99 -9.40 -4.94
C SER A 24 17.25 -9.57 -3.61
N VAL A 25 17.96 -9.91 -2.53
CA VAL A 25 17.41 -9.92 -1.17
C VAL A 25 16.93 -8.53 -0.76
N SER A 26 17.74 -7.47 -0.94
CA SER A 26 17.35 -6.11 -0.55
C SER A 26 16.08 -5.60 -1.24
N VAL A 27 15.88 -5.94 -2.53
CA VAL A 27 14.66 -5.57 -3.28
C VAL A 27 13.42 -6.31 -2.76
N ALA A 28 13.57 -7.57 -2.33
CA ALA A 28 12.45 -8.35 -1.81
C ALA A 28 11.98 -7.91 -0.42
N PHE A 29 12.81 -7.19 0.34
CA PHE A 29 12.52 -6.76 1.71
C PHE A 29 12.10 -5.29 1.85
N SER A 30 11.88 -4.55 0.76
CA SER A 30 11.31 -3.20 0.83
C SER A 30 9.78 -3.27 1.00
N ASN A 31 9.32 -3.69 2.19
CA ASN A 31 7.92 -3.56 2.57
C ASN A 31 7.68 -2.13 3.07
N ASP A 32 7.37 -1.21 2.17
CA ASP A 32 7.01 0.14 2.56
C ASP A 32 5.59 0.13 3.14
N LEU A 33 5.47 0.31 4.46
CA LEU A 33 4.19 0.30 5.17
C LEU A 33 3.24 1.40 4.67
N PHE A 34 3.78 2.45 4.07
CA PHE A 34 3.04 3.58 3.56
C PHE A 34 3.14 3.65 2.05
N MET A 35 2.07 4.11 1.40
CA MET A 35 2.06 4.45 -0.01
C MET A 35 2.14 5.95 -0.18
N SER A 36 3.15 6.43 -0.92
CA SER A 36 3.25 7.84 -1.23
C SER A 36 2.07 8.26 -2.10
N THR A 37 1.55 9.46 -1.90
CA THR A 37 0.46 10.01 -2.75
C THR A 37 0.84 10.07 -4.22
N SER A 38 2.13 10.19 -4.55
CA SER A 38 2.63 10.17 -5.93
C SER A 38 2.50 8.81 -6.65
N GLU A 39 2.32 7.72 -5.89
CA GLU A 39 2.11 6.37 -6.42
C GLU A 39 0.64 6.07 -6.69
N ILE A 40 -0.27 6.77 -5.98
CA ILE A 40 -1.71 6.57 -6.04
C ILE A 40 -2.26 7.14 -7.35
N LYS A 41 -3.22 6.44 -7.96
CA LYS A 41 -3.85 6.86 -9.22
C LYS A 41 -5.36 6.58 -9.21
N PRO A 42 -6.15 7.38 -9.95
CA PRO A 42 -7.53 7.04 -10.29
C PRO A 42 -7.67 5.60 -10.80
N GLY A 43 -8.72 4.92 -10.36
CA GLY A 43 -9.03 3.53 -10.73
C GLY A 43 -8.32 2.46 -9.90
N MET A 44 -7.41 2.84 -8.99
CA MET A 44 -6.87 1.90 -8.01
C MET A 44 -7.94 1.44 -7.03
N ARG A 45 -7.78 0.22 -6.52
CA ARG A 45 -8.68 -0.39 -5.52
C ARG A 45 -7.94 -0.66 -4.24
N GLY A 46 -8.63 -0.39 -3.13
CA GLY A 46 -8.13 -0.61 -1.80
C GLY A 46 -9.18 -1.21 -0.88
N ILE A 47 -8.78 -1.39 0.37
CA ILE A 47 -9.66 -1.77 1.46
C ILE A 47 -9.58 -0.73 2.56
N GLY A 48 -10.72 -0.38 3.13
CA GLY A 48 -10.78 0.36 4.38
C GLY A 48 -11.06 -0.59 5.54
N LYS A 49 -10.61 -0.20 6.73
CA LYS A 49 -10.90 -0.94 7.98
C LYS A 49 -11.57 -0.04 8.98
N THR A 50 -12.62 -0.52 9.63
CA THR A 50 -13.32 0.22 10.68
C THR A 50 -13.98 -0.75 11.67
N VAL A 51 -14.57 -0.20 12.72
CA VAL A 51 -15.39 -0.96 13.68
C VAL A 51 -16.81 -0.38 13.62
N PHE A 52 -17.75 -1.13 13.04
CA PHE A 52 -19.15 -0.72 13.01
C PHE A 52 -19.88 -1.02 14.33
N HIS A 53 -19.45 -2.06 15.05
CA HIS A 53 -20.02 -2.43 16.35
C HIS A 53 -19.00 -3.12 17.26
N GLY A 54 -19.06 -2.79 18.56
CA GLY A 54 -18.22 -3.42 19.56
C GLY A 54 -16.73 -3.12 19.34
N THR A 55 -15.96 -4.16 19.02
CA THR A 55 -14.49 -4.07 18.80
C THR A 55 -14.03 -4.85 17.58
N GLU A 56 -14.97 -5.41 16.81
CA GLU A 56 -14.66 -6.23 15.65
C GLU A 56 -14.24 -5.34 14.48
N ILE A 57 -13.07 -5.63 13.93
CA ILE A 57 -12.56 -4.93 12.75
C ILE A 57 -13.19 -5.54 11.51
N GLU A 58 -13.95 -4.73 10.81
CA GLU A 58 -14.58 -5.07 9.53
C GLU A 58 -13.92 -4.30 8.40
N THR A 59 -14.00 -4.85 7.18
CA THR A 59 -13.42 -4.24 5.96
C THR A 59 -14.49 -3.79 5.00
N PHE A 60 -14.23 -2.71 4.26
CA PHE A 60 -15.06 -2.24 3.15
C PHE A 60 -14.22 -1.93 1.91
N GLN A 61 -14.86 -1.92 0.74
CA GLN A 61 -14.20 -1.67 -0.53
C GLN A 61 -13.98 -0.16 -0.72
N VAL A 62 -12.83 0.19 -1.29
CA VAL A 62 -12.46 1.57 -1.64
C VAL A 62 -12.04 1.59 -3.10
N ASP A 63 -12.67 2.44 -3.91
CA ASP A 63 -12.28 2.71 -5.29
C ASP A 63 -11.78 4.16 -5.40
N ILE A 64 -10.53 4.35 -5.81
CA ILE A 64 -9.93 5.68 -5.93
C ILE A 64 -10.50 6.37 -7.17
N ILE A 65 -11.11 7.54 -6.96
CA ILE A 65 -11.69 8.36 -8.01
C ILE A 65 -10.64 9.35 -8.51
N ASP A 66 -10.04 10.14 -7.62
CA ASP A 66 -9.07 11.18 -7.99
C ASP A 66 -8.16 11.60 -6.83
N ILE A 67 -7.12 12.38 -7.15
CA ILE A 67 -6.27 13.07 -6.17
C ILE A 67 -6.45 14.58 -6.36
N ILE A 68 -7.02 15.22 -5.34
CA ILE A 68 -7.32 16.64 -5.34
C ILE A 68 -6.24 17.35 -4.53
N LYS A 69 -5.75 18.48 -5.04
CA LYS A 69 -4.83 19.32 -4.27
C LYS A 69 -5.55 19.89 -3.05
N GLY A 70 -4.96 19.71 -1.88
CA GLY A 70 -5.47 20.31 -0.65
C GLY A 70 -5.07 21.78 -0.50
N GLU A 71 -5.46 22.36 0.63
CA GLU A 71 -5.15 23.74 1.01
C GLU A 71 -4.55 23.78 2.42
N GLY A 72 -3.73 24.80 2.70
CA GLY A 72 -3.11 24.97 4.01
C GLY A 72 -2.07 23.89 4.32
N GLU A 73 -2.26 23.19 5.44
CA GLU A 73 -1.34 22.14 5.92
C GLU A 73 -1.57 20.77 5.26
N ILE A 74 -2.66 20.61 4.48
CA ILE A 74 -2.95 19.36 3.76
C ILE A 74 -2.60 19.53 2.29
N ASP A 75 -1.60 18.78 1.82
CA ASP A 75 -1.13 18.87 0.43
C ASP A 75 -2.09 18.22 -0.56
N ASN A 76 -2.69 17.08 -0.21
CA ASN A 76 -3.53 16.29 -1.11
C ASN A 76 -4.69 15.61 -0.37
N PHE A 77 -5.85 15.58 -1.01
CA PHE A 77 -6.99 14.75 -0.66
C PHE A 77 -7.13 13.62 -1.68
N ILE A 78 -7.40 12.41 -1.18
CA ILE A 78 -7.71 11.26 -2.03
C ILE A 78 -9.23 11.14 -2.08
N LEU A 79 -9.80 11.37 -3.25
CA LEU A 79 -11.22 11.18 -3.49
C LEU A 79 -11.48 9.71 -3.78
N ALA A 80 -12.39 9.09 -3.03
CA ALA A 80 -12.68 7.67 -3.18
C ALA A 80 -14.17 7.36 -2.99
N HIS A 81 -14.66 6.38 -3.75
CA HIS A 81 -15.96 5.77 -3.53
C HIS A 81 -15.81 4.61 -2.55
N LEU A 82 -16.66 4.57 -1.53
CA LEU A 82 -16.70 3.49 -0.55
C LEU A 82 -17.94 2.63 -0.77
N SER A 83 -17.78 1.31 -0.74
CA SER A 83 -18.88 0.37 -0.95
C SER A 83 -18.75 -0.88 -0.08
N GLY A 84 -19.86 -1.62 0.04
CA GLY A 84 -19.98 -2.83 0.85
C GLY A 84 -21.26 -2.84 1.69
N GLU A 85 -21.72 -4.03 2.06
CA GLU A 85 -23.01 -4.24 2.72
C GLU A 85 -23.24 -3.31 3.93
N ARG A 86 -22.24 -3.17 4.80
CA ARG A 86 -22.33 -2.34 6.01
C ARG A 86 -22.34 -0.85 5.71
N ILE A 87 -21.58 -0.40 4.72
CA ILE A 87 -21.55 0.99 4.25
C ILE A 87 -22.90 1.37 3.62
N GLU A 88 -23.46 0.48 2.80
CA GLU A 88 -24.76 0.69 2.16
C GLU A 88 -25.89 0.67 3.19
N ALA A 89 -25.85 -0.28 4.14
CA ALA A 89 -26.83 -0.37 5.22
C ALA A 89 -26.81 0.84 6.16
N SER A 90 -25.65 1.49 6.36
CA SER A 90 -25.54 2.74 7.12
C SER A 90 -25.91 3.99 6.31
N GLY A 91 -26.23 3.86 5.02
CA GLY A 91 -26.52 5.00 4.15
C GLY A 91 -25.28 5.79 3.74
N GLY A 92 -24.09 5.18 3.82
CA GLY A 92 -22.80 5.81 3.53
C GLY A 92 -21.92 5.96 4.78
N ILE A 93 -21.02 6.93 4.74
CA ILE A 93 -20.09 7.24 5.85
C ILE A 93 -20.88 7.82 7.03
N SER A 94 -20.74 7.21 8.20
CA SER A 94 -21.36 7.64 9.45
C SER A 94 -20.38 8.43 10.33
N GLU A 95 -20.91 9.23 11.27
CA GLU A 95 -20.09 9.86 12.31
C GLU A 95 -19.30 8.80 13.09
N GLY A 96 -18.06 9.13 13.46
CA GLY A 96 -17.14 8.21 14.12
C GLY A 96 -16.31 7.32 13.18
N MET A 97 -16.60 7.28 11.88
CA MET A 97 -15.75 6.61 10.90
C MET A 97 -14.47 7.41 10.56
N SER A 98 -14.38 8.68 10.97
CA SER A 98 -13.17 9.49 10.79
C SER A 98 -11.96 8.79 11.41
N GLY A 99 -10.84 8.77 10.69
CA GLY A 99 -9.63 8.06 11.09
C GLY A 99 -9.58 6.58 10.68
N SER A 100 -10.65 6.02 10.08
CA SER A 100 -10.62 4.65 9.55
C SER A 100 -9.52 4.51 8.49
N PRO A 101 -8.52 3.64 8.67
CA PRO A 101 -7.37 3.55 7.76
C PRO A 101 -7.74 2.87 6.44
N ILE A 102 -7.15 3.38 5.36
CA ILE A 102 -7.34 2.90 3.99
C ILE A 102 -6.03 2.35 3.44
N TYR A 103 -6.08 1.19 2.78
CA TYR A 103 -4.92 0.47 2.27
C TYR A 103 -5.07 0.12 0.79
N ILE A 104 -3.98 0.20 0.02
CA ILE A 104 -3.85 -0.38 -1.32
C ILE A 104 -2.65 -1.32 -1.27
N ASP A 105 -2.81 -2.56 -1.74
CA ASP A 105 -1.77 -3.59 -1.73
C ASP A 105 -1.11 -3.78 -0.34
N GLY A 106 -1.90 -3.64 0.73
CA GLY A 106 -1.44 -3.75 2.11
C GLY A 106 -0.68 -2.54 2.65
N ARG A 107 -0.47 -1.49 1.84
CA ARG A 107 0.22 -0.26 2.22
C ARG A 107 -0.79 0.82 2.61
N LEU A 108 -0.55 1.52 3.71
CA LEU A 108 -1.42 2.59 4.21
C LEU A 108 -1.33 3.81 3.29
N ILE A 109 -2.47 4.25 2.77
CA ILE A 109 -2.54 5.42 1.87
C ILE A 109 -3.12 6.67 2.56
N GLY A 110 -3.79 6.49 3.70
CA GLY A 110 -4.47 7.56 4.42
C GLY A 110 -5.60 7.04 5.30
N ALA A 111 -6.48 7.94 5.73
CA ALA A 111 -7.65 7.64 6.53
C ALA A 111 -8.86 8.45 6.08
N ILE A 112 -10.06 7.97 6.38
CA ILE A 112 -11.30 8.74 6.15
C ILE A 112 -11.25 10.04 6.94
N SER A 113 -11.50 11.16 6.26
CA SER A 113 -11.51 12.51 6.86
C SER A 113 -12.81 13.26 6.59
N TYR A 114 -13.38 13.13 5.39
CA TYR A 114 -14.59 13.82 4.97
C TYR A 114 -15.52 12.89 4.18
N ALA A 115 -16.80 13.23 4.15
CA ALA A 115 -17.83 12.63 3.31
C ALA A 115 -18.59 13.76 2.59
N TRP A 116 -19.16 13.46 1.42
CA TRP A 116 -19.95 14.41 0.64
C TRP A 116 -21.20 13.74 0.06
#